data_AF-K6FC32-F1
#
_entry.id   AF-K6FC32-F1
#
_cell.length_a   1.000
_cell.length_b   1.000
_cell.length_c   1.000
_cell.angle_alpha   90.00
_cell.angle_beta   90.00
_cell.angle_gamma   90.00
#
_symmetry.space_group_name_H-M   'P 1'
#
loop_
_entity.id
_entity.type
_entity.pdbx_description
1 polymer ?
#
loop_
_entity_poly.entity_id
_entity_poly.type
_entity_poly.pdbx_seq_one_letter_code
_entity_poly.pdbx_strand_id
1 'polypeptide(L)'
;MAIQHVNPDTDIDVILDIIERDAAVVIDNVINKKDLNDIKNELSPYLKNDIEGDNEFTGFQTKRVGALMARSPKCRELALNPTINALSAKFLEPHCDGYQLHFTSAISIGPNETPQILHRDRGVWGGYVPRKIETQFSTVWAITDFTKENGATQVVPGSHKWDKERMPLDEEIENAEMRAGSVFIYTGSVMHGGGANQTSKNRLGVFLHYAPNWLRQEENQYLSCPPSIAKDLKPELRDLMGYSQGGYVLGFFTDPTDTEGKFESVSPKKLFGEDHDQYRIQTSEELVSSSSKKS
;
A
#
# COMPACT_ATOMS: atom_id res chain seq x y z
N MET A 1 -4.65 2.21 -23.89
CA MET A 1 -4.26 0.78 -23.94
C MET A 1 -5.00 0.14 -22.79
N ALA A 2 -5.82 -0.89 -23.03
CA ALA A 2 -6.65 -1.44 -21.97
C ALA A 2 -5.81 -2.08 -20.85
N ILE A 3 -6.31 -1.96 -19.60
CA ILE A 3 -5.72 -2.58 -18.42
C ILE A 3 -5.73 -4.11 -18.61
N GLN A 4 -4.59 -4.75 -18.36
CA GLN A 4 -4.49 -6.21 -18.48
C GLN A 4 -5.09 -6.90 -17.27
N HIS A 5 -5.79 -8.00 -17.53
CA HIS A 5 -6.37 -8.89 -16.53
C HIS A 5 -5.63 -10.23 -16.57
N VAL A 6 -5.27 -10.73 -15.38
CA VAL A 6 -4.56 -12.00 -15.23
C VAL A 6 -5.21 -12.86 -14.15
N ASN A 7 -4.97 -14.16 -14.21
CA ASN A 7 -5.45 -15.10 -13.21
C ASN A 7 -4.53 -15.13 -11.97
N PRO A 8 -5.03 -15.54 -10.78
CA PRO A 8 -4.23 -15.61 -9.56
C PRO A 8 -3.00 -16.54 -9.61
N ASP A 9 -2.98 -17.49 -10.54
CA ASP A 9 -1.89 -18.45 -10.77
C ASP A 9 -0.90 -18.01 -11.85
N THR A 10 -1.07 -16.80 -12.40
CA THR A 10 -0.14 -16.23 -13.37
C THR A 10 1.23 -16.04 -12.73
N ASP A 11 2.27 -16.41 -13.48
CA ASP A 11 3.66 -16.27 -13.02
C ASP A 11 3.98 -14.81 -12.67
N ILE A 12 4.68 -14.61 -11.56
CA ILE A 12 4.99 -13.28 -11.05
C ILE A 12 5.84 -12.46 -12.02
N ASP A 13 6.72 -13.10 -12.81
CA ASP A 13 7.57 -12.41 -13.77
C ASP A 13 6.74 -11.87 -14.95
N VAL A 14 5.68 -12.60 -15.36
CA VAL A 14 4.72 -12.11 -16.35
C VAL A 14 3.94 -10.90 -15.82
N ILE A 15 3.56 -10.92 -14.55
CA ILE A 15 2.88 -9.77 -13.92
C ILE A 15 3.83 -8.56 -13.84
N LEU A 16 5.10 -8.77 -13.48
CA LEU A 16 6.11 -7.71 -13.44
C LEU A 16 6.35 -7.09 -14.82
N ASP A 17 6.38 -7.89 -15.90
CA ASP A 17 6.49 -7.38 -17.27
C ASP A 17 5.31 -6.46 -17.65
N ILE A 18 4.09 -6.81 -17.24
CA ILE A 18 2.90 -5.97 -17.43
C ILE A 18 3.05 -4.67 -16.63
N ILE A 19 3.47 -4.75 -15.36
CA ILE A 19 3.65 -3.57 -14.50
C ILE A 19 4.76 -2.66 -15.05
N GLU A 20 5.87 -3.20 -15.57
CA GLU A 20 6.90 -2.37 -16.18
C GLU A 20 6.38 -1.67 -17.45
N ARG A 21 5.61 -2.37 -18.29
CA ARG A 21 5.06 -1.81 -19.52
C ARG A 21 3.98 -0.75 -19.25
N ASP A 22 3.02 -1.08 -18.40
CA ASP A 22 1.74 -0.37 -18.26
C ASP A 22 1.59 0.36 -16.93
N ALA A 23 2.39 0.01 -15.91
CA ALA A 23 2.28 0.45 -14.52
C ALA A 23 0.93 0.12 -13.84
N ALA A 24 0.18 -0.83 -14.42
CA ALA A 24 -1.17 -1.17 -14.00
C ALA A 24 -1.54 -2.60 -14.43
N VAL A 25 -2.14 -3.39 -13.54
CA VAL A 25 -2.65 -4.74 -13.83
C VAL A 25 -3.76 -5.12 -12.86
N VAL A 26 -4.73 -5.94 -13.30
CA VAL A 26 -5.75 -6.55 -12.43
C VAL A 26 -5.47 -8.04 -12.30
N ILE A 27 -5.48 -8.55 -11.07
CA ILE A 27 -5.54 -9.98 -10.78
C ILE A 27 -6.96 -10.33 -10.37
N ASP A 28 -7.64 -11.14 -11.17
CA ASP A 28 -9.07 -11.42 -11.01
C ASP A 28 -9.36 -12.48 -9.94
N ASN A 29 -10.44 -12.30 -9.17
CA ASN A 29 -11.04 -13.31 -8.29
C ASN A 29 -10.07 -13.94 -7.25
N VAL A 30 -9.20 -13.14 -6.63
CA VAL A 30 -8.23 -13.59 -5.61
C VAL A 30 -8.91 -13.94 -4.28
N ILE A 31 -9.89 -13.15 -3.85
CA ILE A 31 -10.60 -13.32 -2.57
C ILE A 31 -11.95 -14.00 -2.81
N ASN A 32 -12.26 -15.01 -1.99
CA ASN A 32 -13.55 -15.68 -2.04
C ASN A 32 -14.68 -14.89 -1.35
N LYS A 33 -15.93 -15.30 -1.59
CA LYS A 33 -17.13 -14.65 -1.04
C LYS A 33 -17.19 -14.60 0.49
N LYS A 34 -16.66 -15.62 1.18
CA LYS A 34 -16.68 -15.67 2.64
C LYS A 34 -15.78 -14.56 3.19
N ASP A 35 -14.55 -14.47 2.70
CA ASP A 35 -13.58 -13.47 3.17
C ASP A 35 -14.02 -12.04 2.81
N LEU A 36 -14.68 -11.84 1.66
CA LEU A 36 -15.33 -10.57 1.34
C LEU A 36 -16.40 -10.16 2.37
N ASN A 37 -17.19 -11.11 2.86
CA ASN A 37 -18.20 -10.83 3.88
C ASN A 37 -17.56 -10.53 5.24
N ASP A 38 -16.50 -11.26 5.60
CA ASP A 38 -15.76 -11.04 6.83
C ASP A 38 -15.15 -9.63 6.85
N ILE A 39 -14.52 -9.19 5.75
CA ILE A 39 -14.00 -7.81 5.60
C ILE A 39 -15.13 -6.79 5.78
N LYS A 40 -16.28 -6.97 5.13
CA LYS A 40 -17.43 -6.06 5.27
C LYS A 40 -17.91 -5.96 6.71
N ASN A 41 -17.98 -7.10 7.42
CA ASN A 41 -18.43 -7.16 8.80
C ASN A 41 -17.43 -6.47 9.75
N GLU A 42 -16.14 -6.73 9.59
CA GLU A 42 -15.06 -6.12 10.37
C GLU A 42 -14.99 -4.60 10.19
N LEU A 43 -15.24 -4.10 8.97
CA LEU A 43 -15.19 -2.68 8.66
C LEU A 43 -16.51 -1.94 8.95
N SER A 44 -17.63 -2.66 9.06
CA SER A 44 -18.97 -2.07 9.25
C SER A 44 -19.06 -1.06 10.40
N PRO A 45 -18.49 -1.32 11.61
CA PRO A 45 -18.56 -0.36 12.70
C PRO A 45 -17.91 0.99 12.38
N TYR A 46 -16.88 1.00 11.53
CA TYR A 46 -16.12 2.20 11.19
C TYR A 46 -16.67 2.94 9.97
N LEU A 47 -17.45 2.26 9.11
CA LEU A 47 -18.11 2.84 7.94
C LEU A 47 -19.48 3.46 8.25
N LYS A 48 -20.02 3.19 9.46
CA LYS A 48 -21.34 3.67 9.91
C LYS A 48 -21.35 5.09 10.47
N ASN A 49 -20.19 5.70 10.73
CA ASN A 49 -20.15 7.11 11.14
C ASN A 49 -20.47 8.04 9.96
N ASP A 50 -20.74 9.30 10.24
CA ASP A 50 -21.08 10.32 9.23
C ASP A 50 -19.87 11.19 8.84
N ILE A 51 -18.65 10.63 8.93
CA ILE A 51 -17.42 11.35 8.58
C ILE A 51 -17.07 11.04 7.12
N GLU A 52 -17.24 12.05 6.28
CA GLU A 52 -16.85 12.07 4.87
C GLU A 52 -15.64 12.99 4.68
N GLY A 53 -15.03 12.96 3.50
CA GLY A 53 -14.00 13.93 3.14
C GLY A 53 -14.56 15.35 3.06
N ASP A 54 -13.67 16.32 3.22
CA ASP A 54 -13.99 17.74 3.30
C ASP A 54 -13.43 18.56 2.12
N ASN A 55 -12.87 17.89 1.12
CA ASN A 55 -12.27 18.53 -0.06
C ASN A 55 -12.30 17.61 -1.30
N GLU A 56 -11.90 18.14 -2.46
CA GLU A 56 -11.91 17.44 -3.76
C GLU A 56 -11.00 16.20 -3.81
N PHE A 57 -9.93 16.17 -3.01
CA PHE A 57 -9.04 15.02 -2.94
C PHE A 57 -9.62 13.93 -2.04
N THR A 58 -10.11 14.29 -0.84
CA THR A 58 -10.65 13.32 0.12
C THR A 58 -12.04 12.82 -0.27
N GLY A 59 -12.82 13.65 -0.98
CA GLY A 59 -14.15 13.37 -1.54
C GLY A 59 -15.28 13.71 -0.59
N PHE A 60 -16.23 14.55 -1.02
CA PHE A 60 -17.35 15.03 -0.18
C PHE A 60 -18.41 13.98 0.13
N GLN A 61 -18.40 12.84 -0.57
CA GLN A 61 -19.28 11.69 -0.38
C GLN A 61 -18.44 10.41 -0.20
N THR A 62 -17.18 10.56 0.22
CA THR A 62 -16.23 9.46 0.37
C THR A 62 -15.88 9.26 1.82
N LYS A 63 -16.10 8.04 2.32
CA LYS A 63 -15.67 7.63 3.67
C LYS A 63 -14.35 6.90 3.60
N ARG A 64 -13.40 7.27 4.47
CA ARG A 64 -12.05 6.69 4.55
C ARG A 64 -11.80 6.14 5.95
N VAL A 65 -11.50 4.86 6.05
CA VAL A 65 -11.24 4.16 7.31
C VAL A 65 -9.81 3.68 7.32
N GLY A 66 -8.94 4.36 8.08
CA GLY A 66 -7.56 3.94 8.33
C GLY A 66 -7.43 2.94 9.49
N ALA A 67 -6.20 2.75 9.96
CA ALA A 67 -5.82 1.82 11.02
C ALA A 67 -6.27 0.38 10.78
N LEU A 68 -6.25 -0.06 9.52
CA LEU A 68 -6.80 -1.37 9.15
C LEU A 68 -6.08 -2.52 9.85
N MET A 69 -4.76 -2.39 10.04
CA MET A 69 -3.98 -3.41 10.75
C MET A 69 -4.39 -3.55 12.22
N ALA A 70 -4.86 -2.47 12.88
CA ALA A 70 -5.41 -2.57 14.22
C ALA A 70 -6.84 -3.14 14.23
N ARG A 71 -7.63 -2.90 13.17
CA ARG A 71 -9.09 -3.07 13.17
C ARG A 71 -9.60 -4.36 12.53
N SER A 72 -8.93 -4.88 11.50
CA SER A 72 -9.48 -5.94 10.64
C SER A 72 -8.50 -7.09 10.46
N PRO A 73 -8.75 -8.25 11.10
CA PRO A 73 -8.00 -9.49 10.84
C PRO A 73 -7.93 -9.87 9.37
N LYS A 74 -9.00 -9.70 8.57
CA LYS A 74 -8.95 -10.00 7.14
C LYS A 74 -8.09 -9.03 6.34
N CYS A 75 -8.10 -7.73 6.66
CA CYS A 75 -7.20 -6.79 5.99
C CYS A 75 -5.71 -7.13 6.25
N ARG A 76 -5.37 -7.72 7.41
CA ARG A 76 -4.01 -8.22 7.69
C ARG A 76 -3.59 -9.35 6.75
N GLU A 77 -4.52 -10.23 6.40
CA GLU A 77 -4.25 -11.32 5.45
C GLU A 77 -4.08 -10.78 4.03
N LEU A 78 -4.82 -9.73 3.64
CA LEU A 78 -4.58 -9.02 2.38
C LEU A 78 -3.20 -8.37 2.36
N ALA A 79 -2.81 -7.70 3.45
CA ALA A 79 -1.49 -7.07 3.58
C ALA A 79 -0.34 -8.09 3.50
N LEU A 80 -0.57 -9.32 3.95
CA LEU A 80 0.37 -10.44 3.90
C LEU A 80 0.15 -11.38 2.70
N ASN A 81 -0.63 -10.99 1.69
CA ASN A 81 -0.88 -11.85 0.54
C ASN A 81 0.47 -12.24 -0.12
N PRO A 82 0.79 -13.53 -0.28
CA PRO A 82 2.11 -13.97 -0.73
C PRO A 82 2.49 -13.44 -2.12
N THR A 83 1.54 -13.43 -3.06
CA THR A 83 1.76 -12.93 -4.42
C THR A 83 2.03 -11.43 -4.41
N ILE A 84 1.23 -10.66 -3.67
CA ILE A 84 1.44 -9.21 -3.55
C ILE A 84 2.78 -8.90 -2.89
N ASN A 85 3.13 -9.59 -1.80
CA ASN A 85 4.41 -9.39 -1.14
C ASN A 85 5.61 -9.76 -2.02
N ALA A 86 5.52 -10.83 -2.80
CA ALA A 86 6.56 -11.20 -3.76
C ALA A 86 6.71 -10.15 -4.88
N LEU A 87 5.60 -9.64 -5.40
CA LEU A 87 5.60 -8.58 -6.41
C LEU A 87 6.16 -7.27 -5.85
N SER A 88 5.70 -6.84 -4.67
CA SER A 88 6.21 -5.65 -3.98
C SER A 88 7.72 -5.74 -3.73
N ALA A 89 8.19 -6.89 -3.23
CA ALA A 89 9.61 -7.12 -2.97
C ALA A 89 10.44 -6.99 -4.27
N LYS A 90 10.09 -7.75 -5.31
CA LYS A 90 10.83 -7.73 -6.58
C LYS A 90 10.77 -6.37 -7.28
N PHE A 91 9.61 -5.71 -7.30
CA PHE A 91 9.45 -4.43 -7.98
C PHE A 91 10.24 -3.30 -7.29
N LEU A 92 10.27 -3.28 -5.95
CA LEU A 92 10.94 -2.23 -5.18
C LEU A 92 12.42 -2.52 -4.88
N GLU A 93 12.87 -3.78 -5.00
CA GLU A 93 14.26 -4.20 -4.75
C GLU A 93 15.33 -3.28 -5.38
N PRO A 94 15.21 -2.79 -6.64
CA PRO A 94 16.20 -1.89 -7.23
C PRO A 94 16.34 -0.53 -6.52
N HIS A 95 15.47 -0.23 -5.57
CA HIS A 95 15.32 1.09 -4.94
C HIS A 95 15.45 1.05 -3.41
N CYS A 96 15.58 -0.13 -2.81
CA CYS A 96 15.59 -0.27 -1.36
C CYS A 96 16.19 -1.60 -0.87
N ASP A 97 16.64 -1.61 0.38
CA ASP A 97 17.08 -2.83 1.06
C ASP A 97 15.91 -3.69 1.54
N GLY A 98 14.72 -3.11 1.60
CA GLY A 98 13.48 -3.76 1.96
C GLY A 98 12.30 -2.80 1.76
N TYR A 99 11.10 -3.34 1.83
CA TYR A 99 9.86 -2.58 1.70
C TYR A 99 9.03 -2.68 2.97
N GLN A 100 8.09 -1.76 3.13
CA GLN A 100 7.16 -1.70 4.25
C GLN A 100 5.77 -1.28 3.76
N LEU A 101 4.75 -1.57 4.57
CA LEU A 101 3.41 -1.02 4.42
C LEU A 101 3.48 0.49 4.62
N HIS A 102 2.97 1.23 3.66
CA HIS A 102 3.02 2.68 3.62
C HIS A 102 1.71 3.33 4.06
N PHE A 103 0.60 2.76 3.60
CA PHE A 103 -0.74 3.33 3.78
C PHE A 103 -1.78 2.21 3.79
N THR A 104 -2.76 2.31 4.70
CA THR A 104 -3.94 1.44 4.71
C THR A 104 -5.21 2.26 4.81
N SER A 105 -6.18 1.98 3.93
CA SER A 105 -7.49 2.61 4.04
C SER A 105 -8.58 1.78 3.37
N ALA A 106 -9.71 1.61 4.06
CA ALA A 106 -10.93 1.19 3.38
C ALA A 106 -11.67 2.44 2.91
N ILE A 107 -11.87 2.55 1.60
CA ILE A 107 -12.46 3.72 0.96
C ILE A 107 -13.81 3.31 0.39
N SER A 108 -14.86 3.95 0.90
CA SER A 108 -16.25 3.78 0.46
C SER A 108 -16.68 5.04 -0.27
N ILE A 109 -16.73 4.98 -1.61
CA ILE A 109 -17.19 6.09 -2.44
C ILE A 109 -18.71 6.01 -2.58
N GLY A 110 -19.41 7.02 -2.05
CA GLY A 110 -20.87 7.10 -2.04
C GLY A 110 -21.47 7.63 -3.35
N PRO A 111 -22.80 7.64 -3.47
CA PRO A 111 -23.52 8.17 -4.62
C PRO A 111 -23.20 9.63 -4.93
N ASN A 112 -23.12 9.98 -6.21
CA ASN A 112 -22.86 11.33 -6.73
C ASN A 112 -21.48 11.90 -6.37
N GLU A 113 -20.54 11.08 -5.89
CA GLU A 113 -19.17 11.53 -5.71
C GLU A 113 -18.54 11.91 -7.06
N THR A 114 -17.74 12.97 -7.03
CA THR A 114 -16.98 13.48 -8.18
C THR A 114 -15.70 12.69 -8.42
N PRO A 115 -15.16 12.63 -9.66
CA PRO A 115 -13.89 11.97 -9.88
C PRO A 115 -12.77 12.75 -9.19
N GLN A 116 -11.80 12.05 -8.61
CA GLN A 116 -10.58 12.69 -8.11
C GLN A 116 -9.76 13.26 -9.27
N ILE A 117 -9.02 14.32 -8.98
CA ILE A 117 -7.99 14.82 -9.90
C ILE A 117 -6.97 13.71 -10.13
N LEU A 118 -6.60 13.46 -11.39
CA LEU A 118 -5.56 12.49 -11.71
C LEU A 118 -4.23 12.94 -11.13
N HIS A 119 -3.62 12.07 -10.33
CA HIS A 119 -2.38 12.33 -9.61
C HIS A 119 -1.44 11.15 -9.70
N ARG A 120 -0.20 11.37 -9.22
CA ARG A 120 0.79 10.32 -9.01
C ARG A 120 1.04 10.25 -7.51
N ASP A 121 0.84 9.09 -6.92
CA ASP A 121 0.96 8.93 -5.47
C ASP A 121 2.38 9.27 -4.98
N ARG A 122 3.42 9.16 -5.82
CA ARG A 122 4.78 9.54 -5.46
C ARG A 122 4.92 11.00 -4.98
N GLY A 123 3.93 11.83 -5.32
CA GLY A 123 3.85 13.22 -4.88
C GLY A 123 3.73 13.42 -3.36
N VAL A 124 3.41 12.36 -2.59
CA VAL A 124 3.34 12.45 -1.11
C VAL A 124 4.68 12.79 -0.46
N TRP A 125 5.80 12.49 -1.12
CA TRP A 125 7.15 12.94 -0.71
C TRP A 125 7.60 14.22 -1.44
N GLY A 126 6.66 14.98 -1.98
CA GLY A 126 6.89 16.20 -2.74
C GLY A 126 7.48 15.90 -4.13
N GLY A 127 8.61 16.54 -4.44
CA GLY A 127 9.30 16.40 -5.74
C GLY A 127 10.79 16.08 -5.62
N TYR A 128 11.23 15.67 -4.43
CA TYR A 128 12.66 15.51 -4.11
C TYR A 128 13.20 14.12 -4.42
N VAL A 129 12.34 13.09 -4.40
CA VAL A 129 12.76 11.73 -4.75
C VAL A 129 12.98 11.66 -6.27
N PRO A 130 14.19 11.34 -6.74
CA PRO A 130 14.50 11.26 -8.17
C PRO A 130 13.50 10.38 -8.93
N ARG A 131 13.09 10.81 -10.13
CA ARG A 131 12.08 10.10 -10.93
C ARG A 131 12.41 8.63 -11.21
N LYS A 132 13.71 8.32 -11.33
CA LYS A 132 14.23 6.95 -11.53
C LYS A 132 14.01 6.00 -10.35
N ILE A 133 13.63 6.52 -9.18
CA ILE A 133 13.29 5.72 -8.00
C ILE A 133 11.78 5.56 -8.01
N GLU A 134 11.32 4.32 -8.14
CA GLU A 134 9.92 3.98 -7.85
C GLU A 134 9.72 3.92 -6.34
N THR A 135 8.73 4.66 -5.89
CA THR A 135 8.52 4.91 -4.46
C THR A 135 7.40 4.08 -3.88
N GLN A 136 6.56 3.48 -4.72
CA GLN A 136 5.32 2.84 -4.29
C GLN A 136 4.97 1.65 -5.18
N PHE A 137 4.42 0.64 -4.53
CA PHE A 137 3.64 -0.43 -5.14
C PHE A 137 2.29 -0.45 -4.43
N SER A 138 1.21 -0.18 -5.16
CA SER A 138 -0.11 0.07 -4.57
C SER A 138 -1.10 -1.00 -4.99
N THR A 139 -1.96 -1.41 -4.06
CA THR A 139 -3.05 -2.35 -4.33
C THR A 139 -4.39 -1.76 -3.93
N VAL A 140 -5.41 -2.02 -4.75
CA VAL A 140 -6.83 -1.77 -4.46
C VAL A 140 -7.59 -3.07 -4.57
N TRP A 141 -8.02 -3.60 -3.42
CA TRP A 141 -8.81 -4.80 -3.33
C TRP A 141 -10.30 -4.45 -3.47
N ALA A 142 -10.96 -5.03 -4.47
CA ALA A 142 -12.38 -4.81 -4.72
C ALA A 142 -13.24 -5.54 -3.67
N ILE A 143 -13.86 -4.83 -2.74
CA ILE A 143 -14.77 -5.44 -1.75
C ILE A 143 -16.22 -5.48 -2.28
N THR A 144 -16.53 -4.56 -3.18
CA THR A 144 -17.68 -4.59 -4.10
C THR A 144 -17.16 -4.62 -5.54
N ASP A 145 -18.04 -4.89 -6.51
CA ASP A 145 -17.68 -4.76 -7.92
C ASP A 145 -17.27 -3.32 -8.23
N PHE A 146 -16.28 -3.16 -9.09
CA PHE A 146 -15.81 -1.89 -9.62
C PHE A 146 -16.24 -1.83 -11.08
N THR A 147 -16.99 -0.80 -11.43
CA THR A 147 -17.42 -0.49 -12.79
C THR A 147 -17.15 0.97 -13.08
N LYS A 148 -17.04 1.34 -14.35
CA LYS A 148 -16.89 2.75 -14.75
C LYS A 148 -18.00 3.62 -14.16
N GLU A 149 -19.23 3.10 -14.10
CA GLU A 149 -20.40 3.80 -13.57
C GLU A 149 -20.33 4.06 -12.06
N ASN A 150 -19.75 3.13 -11.28
CA ASN A 150 -19.63 3.28 -9.81
C ASN A 150 -18.27 3.84 -9.35
N GLY A 151 -17.50 4.36 -10.30
CA GLY A 151 -16.25 5.06 -10.07
C GLY A 151 -15.05 4.15 -9.87
N ALA A 152 -14.98 3.02 -10.59
CA ALA A 152 -13.74 2.25 -10.71
C ALA A 152 -12.52 3.17 -10.85
N THR A 153 -11.40 2.79 -10.23
CA THR A 153 -10.18 3.60 -10.25
C THR A 153 -9.79 3.90 -11.70
N GLN A 154 -9.65 5.17 -12.01
CA GLN A 154 -9.14 5.65 -13.29
C GLN A 154 -7.62 5.53 -13.28
N VAL A 155 -7.03 5.11 -14.39
CA VAL A 155 -5.58 5.01 -14.58
C VAL A 155 -5.23 5.32 -16.02
N VAL A 156 -4.02 5.83 -16.23
CA VAL A 156 -3.48 6.12 -17.56
C VAL A 156 -2.27 5.21 -17.81
N PRO A 157 -2.48 4.02 -18.40
CA PRO A 157 -1.40 3.05 -18.60
C PRO A 157 -0.22 3.64 -19.39
N GLY A 158 1.00 3.42 -18.91
CA GLY A 158 2.22 3.95 -19.52
C GLY A 158 2.60 5.38 -19.10
N SER A 159 1.74 6.10 -18.36
CA SER A 159 2.00 7.49 -17.98
C SER A 159 3.12 7.66 -16.94
N HIS A 160 3.61 6.56 -16.35
CA HIS A 160 4.80 6.56 -15.48
C HIS A 160 6.07 6.99 -16.23
N LYS A 161 6.10 6.74 -17.54
CA LYS A 161 7.22 7.07 -18.45
C LYS A 161 7.13 8.48 -19.03
N TRP A 162 6.01 9.18 -18.86
CA TRP A 162 5.81 10.50 -19.44
C TRP A 162 6.61 11.59 -18.73
N ASP A 163 6.86 12.69 -19.45
CA ASP A 163 7.31 13.93 -18.84
C ASP A 163 6.31 14.42 -17.79
N LYS A 164 6.83 15.08 -16.76
CA LYS A 164 6.09 15.40 -15.54
C LYS A 164 4.83 16.24 -15.83
N GLU A 165 4.94 17.16 -16.76
CA GLU A 165 3.91 18.15 -17.09
C GLU A 165 2.91 17.67 -18.16
N ARG A 166 3.10 16.46 -18.72
CA ARG A 166 2.16 15.92 -19.71
C ARG A 166 0.86 15.53 -19.03
N MET A 167 -0.25 16.07 -19.54
CA MET A 167 -1.60 15.68 -19.15
C MET A 167 -2.14 14.59 -20.09
N PRO A 168 -3.01 13.68 -19.60
CA PRO A 168 -3.66 12.69 -20.42
C PRO A 168 -4.76 13.30 -21.29
N LEU A 169 -5.02 12.69 -22.43
CA LEU A 169 -6.27 12.85 -23.17
C LEU A 169 -7.34 11.92 -22.59
N ASP A 170 -8.62 12.23 -22.79
CA ASP A 170 -9.73 11.44 -22.23
C ASP A 170 -9.71 9.97 -22.69
N GLU A 171 -9.32 9.71 -23.94
CA GLU A 171 -9.17 8.37 -24.51
C GLU A 171 -7.99 7.57 -23.96
N GLU A 172 -7.06 8.21 -23.23
CA GLU A 172 -5.94 7.54 -22.57
C GLU A 172 -6.30 7.08 -21.15
N ILE A 173 -7.44 7.53 -20.62
CA ILE A 173 -7.90 7.22 -19.26
C ILE A 173 -8.76 5.95 -19.30
N GLU A 174 -8.21 4.88 -18.71
CA GLU A 174 -8.89 3.60 -18.54
C GLU A 174 -9.51 3.51 -17.14
N ASN A 175 -10.48 2.60 -16.96
CA ASN A 175 -11.10 2.32 -15.66
C ASN A 175 -10.77 0.88 -15.26
N ALA A 176 -10.28 0.66 -14.04
CA ALA A 176 -10.01 -0.65 -13.47
C ALA A 176 -11.31 -1.37 -13.08
N GLU A 177 -12.11 -1.74 -14.08
CA GLU A 177 -13.35 -2.50 -13.89
C GLU A 177 -13.04 -3.94 -13.51
N MET A 178 -13.55 -4.40 -12.38
CA MET A 178 -13.25 -5.73 -11.86
C MET A 178 -14.34 -6.21 -10.90
N ARG A 179 -14.49 -7.52 -10.77
CA ARG A 179 -15.45 -8.10 -9.81
C ARG A 179 -14.91 -8.03 -8.39
N ALA A 180 -15.82 -7.98 -7.41
CA ALA A 180 -15.49 -8.12 -6.01
C ALA A 180 -14.62 -9.38 -5.78
N GLY A 181 -13.54 -9.21 -5.04
CA GLY A 181 -12.52 -10.21 -4.78
C GLY A 181 -11.29 -10.12 -5.67
N SER A 182 -11.32 -9.28 -6.70
CA SER A 182 -10.15 -8.98 -7.53
C SER A 182 -9.26 -7.90 -6.88
N VAL A 183 -8.03 -7.79 -7.34
CA VAL A 183 -7.09 -6.74 -6.90
C VAL A 183 -6.52 -6.00 -8.09
N PHE A 184 -6.63 -4.67 -8.06
CA PHE A 184 -5.95 -3.79 -8.99
C PHE A 184 -4.61 -3.37 -8.39
N ILE A 185 -3.54 -3.48 -9.18
CA ILE A 185 -2.18 -3.11 -8.81
C ILE A 185 -1.75 -1.96 -9.70
N TYR A 186 -1.11 -0.94 -9.10
CA TYR A 186 -0.54 0.19 -9.82
C TYR A 186 0.72 0.73 -9.12
N THR A 187 1.57 1.43 -9.86
CA THR A 187 2.83 2.00 -9.34
C THR A 187 2.67 3.45 -8.90
N GLY A 188 3.62 3.97 -8.11
CA GLY A 188 3.55 5.35 -7.64
C GLY A 188 3.71 6.44 -8.69
N SER A 189 4.24 6.08 -9.85
CA SER A 189 4.51 7.00 -10.95
C SER A 189 3.38 7.08 -11.99
N VAL A 190 2.42 6.15 -11.98
CA VAL A 190 1.29 6.19 -12.92
C VAL A 190 0.25 7.24 -12.50
N MET A 191 -0.34 7.91 -13.49
CA MET A 191 -1.43 8.85 -13.26
C MET A 191 -2.71 8.05 -13.03
N HIS A 192 -3.38 8.31 -11.92
CA HIS A 192 -4.58 7.61 -11.53
C HIS A 192 -5.44 8.49 -10.61
N GLY A 193 -6.66 8.04 -10.33
CA GLY A 193 -7.58 8.69 -9.40
C GLY A 193 -8.88 7.90 -9.25
N GLY A 194 -9.61 8.10 -8.15
CA GLY A 194 -10.95 7.52 -8.00
C GLY A 194 -11.92 8.08 -9.03
N GLY A 195 -12.66 7.21 -9.73
CA GLY A 195 -13.69 7.65 -10.67
C GLY A 195 -14.95 8.17 -9.98
N ALA A 196 -15.78 8.88 -10.75
CA ALA A 196 -17.08 9.38 -10.30
C ALA A 196 -18.05 8.23 -10.02
N ASN A 197 -18.80 8.28 -8.92
CA ASN A 197 -19.83 7.29 -8.65
C ASN A 197 -21.20 7.84 -9.03
N GLN A 198 -21.71 7.39 -10.18
CA GLN A 198 -23.00 7.80 -10.73
C GLN A 198 -24.14 6.87 -10.30
N THR A 199 -23.85 5.86 -9.48
CA THR A 199 -24.84 4.89 -9.00
C THR A 199 -25.45 5.30 -7.67
N SER A 200 -26.49 4.57 -7.24
CA SER A 200 -27.14 4.75 -5.94
C SER A 200 -26.52 3.93 -4.80
N LYS A 201 -25.36 3.29 -5.02
CA LYS A 201 -24.72 2.41 -4.04
C LYS A 201 -23.27 2.82 -3.77
N ASN A 202 -22.82 2.58 -2.55
CA ASN A 202 -21.41 2.76 -2.21
C ASN A 202 -20.55 1.70 -2.89
N ARG A 203 -19.39 2.12 -3.40
CA ARG A 203 -18.33 1.23 -3.88
C ARG A 203 -17.20 1.21 -2.86
N LEU A 204 -16.91 0.02 -2.35
CA LEU A 204 -15.95 -0.20 -1.27
C LEU A 204 -14.70 -0.90 -1.81
N GLY A 205 -13.55 -0.27 -1.60
CA GLY A 205 -12.23 -0.85 -1.82
C GLY A 205 -11.36 -0.83 -0.56
N VAL A 206 -10.44 -1.77 -0.45
CA VAL A 206 -9.37 -1.74 0.55
C VAL A 206 -8.04 -1.42 -0.16
N PHE A 207 -7.42 -0.32 0.26
CA PHE A 207 -6.20 0.23 -0.31
C PHE A 207 -5.05 -0.15 0.62
N LEU A 208 -4.06 -0.86 0.09
CA LEU A 208 -2.84 -1.23 0.79
C LEU A 208 -1.67 -0.86 -0.10
N HIS A 209 -0.89 0.14 0.32
CA HIS A 209 0.25 0.62 -0.43
C HIS A 209 1.52 0.20 0.29
N TYR A 210 2.55 -0.10 -0.49
CA TYR A 210 3.87 -0.51 -0.04
C TYR A 210 4.90 0.47 -0.57
N ALA A 211 5.93 0.77 0.22
CA ALA A 211 7.00 1.68 -0.16
C ALA A 211 8.36 1.14 0.30
N PRO A 212 9.48 1.59 -0.29
CA PRO A 212 10.80 1.49 0.31
C PRO A 212 10.80 1.76 1.81
N ASN A 213 11.45 0.89 2.58
CA ASN A 213 11.50 0.97 4.04
C ASN A 213 12.24 2.22 4.58
N TRP A 214 13.00 2.91 3.72
CA TRP A 214 13.65 4.17 4.05
C TRP A 214 12.79 5.41 3.84
N LEU A 215 11.63 5.28 3.20
CA LEU A 215 10.67 6.38 3.04
C LEU A 215 9.75 6.49 4.25
N ARG A 216 9.39 7.72 4.62
CA ARG A 216 8.38 7.96 5.65
C ARG A 216 7.01 7.43 5.18
N GLN A 217 6.36 6.63 6.01
CA GLN A 217 5.00 6.12 5.78
C GLN A 217 3.97 7.27 5.79
N GLU A 218 2.99 7.21 4.89
CA GLU A 218 1.86 8.15 4.84
C GLU A 218 0.92 7.93 6.03
N GLU A 219 0.61 6.67 6.34
CA GLU A 219 -0.04 6.31 7.58
C GLU A 219 1.01 6.05 8.67
N ASN A 220 0.90 6.74 9.81
CA ASN A 220 1.75 6.46 10.96
C ASN A 220 1.33 5.15 11.65
N GLN A 221 1.86 4.03 11.15
CA GLN A 221 1.49 2.67 11.61
C GLN A 221 1.69 2.46 13.11
N TYR A 222 2.73 3.07 13.70
CA TYR A 222 3.00 2.95 15.14
C TYR A 222 1.94 3.61 16.02
N LEU A 223 1.27 4.65 15.53
CA LEU A 223 0.16 5.30 16.24
C LEU A 223 -1.19 4.65 15.89
N SER A 224 -1.40 4.29 14.62
CA SER A 224 -2.61 3.60 14.17
C SER A 224 -2.76 2.21 14.78
N CYS A 225 -1.65 1.52 15.03
CA CYS A 225 -1.60 0.20 15.65
C CYS A 225 -0.45 0.16 16.68
N PRO A 226 -0.67 0.70 17.88
CA PRO A 226 0.36 0.84 18.92
C PRO A 226 0.86 -0.52 19.43
N PRO A 227 2.01 -0.55 20.14
CA PRO A 227 2.60 -1.79 20.66
C PRO A 227 1.64 -2.65 21.49
N SER A 228 0.71 -2.01 22.21
CA SER A 228 -0.32 -2.68 23.00
C SER A 228 -1.29 -3.53 22.17
N ILE A 229 -1.46 -3.22 20.89
CA ILE A 229 -2.21 -4.03 19.91
C ILE A 229 -1.24 -4.90 19.09
N ALA A 230 -0.12 -4.31 18.65
CA ALA A 230 0.82 -4.97 17.75
C ALA A 230 1.45 -6.24 18.36
N LYS A 231 1.60 -6.31 19.69
CA LYS A 231 2.15 -7.47 20.40
C LYS A 231 1.47 -8.81 20.09
N ASP A 232 0.19 -8.77 19.70
CA ASP A 232 -0.61 -9.96 19.41
C ASP A 232 -0.63 -10.28 17.89
N LEU A 233 0.10 -9.49 17.08
CA LEU A 233 0.20 -9.67 15.63
C LEU A 233 1.37 -10.57 15.25
N LYS A 234 1.21 -11.24 14.10
CA LYS A 234 2.26 -12.07 13.50
C LYS A 234 3.56 -11.27 13.30
N PRO A 235 4.75 -11.86 13.55
CA PRO A 235 6.02 -11.18 13.34
C PRO A 235 6.16 -10.54 11.96
N GLU A 236 5.76 -11.24 10.90
CA GLU A 236 5.90 -10.76 9.53
C GLU A 236 5.04 -9.51 9.27
N LEU A 237 3.88 -9.41 9.92
CA LEU A 237 3.04 -8.22 9.84
C LEU A 237 3.64 -7.06 10.62
N ARG A 238 4.18 -7.32 11.82
CA ARG A 238 4.88 -6.31 12.61
C ARG A 238 6.04 -5.72 11.80
N ASP A 239 6.85 -6.57 11.19
CA ASP A 239 7.96 -6.17 10.32
C ASP A 239 7.49 -5.32 9.16
N LEU A 240 6.47 -5.79 8.43
CA LEU A 240 5.88 -5.09 7.30
C LEU A 240 5.30 -3.72 7.71
N MET A 241 4.74 -3.58 8.90
CA MET A 241 4.24 -2.29 9.43
C MET A 241 5.34 -1.31 9.84
N GLY A 242 6.61 -1.75 9.89
CA GLY A 242 7.74 -0.95 10.32
C GLY A 242 8.18 -1.21 11.77
N TYR A 243 7.62 -2.19 12.48
CA TYR A 243 8.17 -2.64 13.78
C TYR A 243 9.47 -3.46 13.62
N SER A 244 10.32 -3.00 12.71
CA SER A 244 11.64 -3.51 12.35
C SER A 244 12.51 -2.34 11.89
N GLN A 245 13.82 -2.53 11.83
CA GLN A 245 14.68 -1.53 11.23
C GLN A 245 14.49 -1.51 9.70
N GLY A 246 14.67 -0.34 9.09
CA GLY A 246 14.68 -0.16 7.63
C GLY A 246 16.08 -0.19 7.00
N GLY A 247 17.10 -0.46 7.81
CA GLY A 247 18.52 -0.37 7.43
C GLY A 247 19.38 -0.44 8.69
N TYR A 248 20.72 -0.44 8.53
CA TYR A 248 21.67 -0.61 9.64
C TYR A 248 21.37 0.26 10.87
N VAL A 249 21.16 1.56 10.65
CA VAL A 249 20.84 2.54 11.69
C VAL A 249 19.45 3.15 11.51
N LEU A 250 18.66 2.67 10.56
CA LEU A 250 17.40 3.31 10.20
C LEU A 250 16.24 2.65 10.93
N GLY A 251 15.49 3.43 11.73
CA GLY A 251 14.29 2.95 12.41
C GLY A 251 14.54 2.28 13.77
N PHE A 252 15.67 2.52 14.44
CA PHE A 252 15.82 2.14 15.85
C PHE A 252 14.88 2.98 16.75
N PHE A 253 14.65 2.53 17.98
CA PHE A 253 13.96 3.30 19.00
C PHE A 253 14.70 3.26 20.35
N THR A 254 14.40 4.26 21.19
CA THR A 254 14.77 4.27 22.60
C THR A 254 13.52 4.38 23.47
N ASP A 255 13.39 3.55 24.51
CA ASP A 255 12.34 3.73 25.53
C ASP A 255 12.75 4.86 26.49
N PRO A 256 12.02 6.00 26.54
CA PRO A 256 12.40 7.15 27.37
C PRO A 256 12.26 6.89 28.87
N THR A 257 11.66 5.76 29.28
CA THR A 257 11.44 5.38 30.68
C THR A 257 12.36 4.25 31.15
N ASP A 258 13.10 3.62 30.23
CA ASP A 258 14.02 2.53 30.55
C ASP A 258 15.35 3.06 31.10
N THR A 259 15.47 3.08 32.42
CA THR A 259 16.71 3.49 33.11
C THR A 259 17.79 2.41 33.15
N GLU A 260 17.48 1.18 32.73
CA GLU A 260 18.45 0.07 32.69
C GLU A 260 19.20 -0.04 31.35
N GLY A 261 18.78 0.72 30.33
CA GLY A 261 19.41 0.76 29.01
C GLY A 261 19.18 -0.51 28.16
N LYS A 262 18.17 -1.32 28.48
CA LYS A 262 17.79 -2.52 27.73
C LYS A 262 17.21 -2.18 26.36
N PHE A 263 16.56 -1.03 26.24
CA PHE A 263 15.92 -0.51 25.04
C PHE A 263 16.58 0.79 24.57
N GLU A 264 17.90 0.89 24.64
CA GLU A 264 18.64 2.06 24.13
C GLU A 264 19.09 1.83 22.68
N SER A 265 18.56 2.62 21.74
CA SER A 265 18.90 2.55 20.31
C SER A 265 18.81 1.14 19.72
N VAL A 266 17.71 0.43 20.02
CA VAL A 266 17.48 -0.97 19.62
C VAL A 266 16.47 -1.09 18.47
N SER A 267 16.41 -2.25 17.83
CA SER A 267 15.33 -2.56 16.88
C SER A 267 13.96 -2.55 17.59
N PRO A 268 12.89 -2.00 16.97
CA PRO A 268 11.53 -2.09 17.50
C PRO A 268 11.06 -3.52 17.78
N LYS A 269 11.64 -4.52 17.09
CA LYS A 269 11.41 -5.95 17.35
C LYS A 269 11.60 -6.34 18.83
N LYS A 270 12.50 -5.64 19.53
CA LYS A 270 12.81 -5.91 20.95
C LYS A 270 11.61 -5.71 21.87
N LEU A 271 10.67 -4.83 21.50
CA LEU A 271 9.40 -4.64 22.23
C LEU A 271 8.59 -5.94 22.35
N PHE A 272 8.83 -6.89 21.46
CA PHE A 272 8.07 -8.13 21.35
C PHE A 272 8.90 -9.38 21.70
N GLY A 273 10.06 -9.18 22.35
CA GLY A 273 10.95 -10.27 22.78
C GLY A 273 11.95 -10.74 21.71
N GLU A 274 12.03 -10.06 20.57
CA GLU A 274 12.95 -10.37 19.47
C GLU A 274 14.18 -9.44 19.52
N ASP A 275 15.38 -9.96 19.79
CA ASP A 275 16.61 -9.13 19.93
C ASP A 275 17.47 -9.07 18.64
N HIS A 276 16.99 -9.64 17.53
CA HIS A 276 17.75 -9.68 16.28
C HIS A 276 16.94 -9.15 15.10
N ASP A 277 17.53 -8.19 14.40
CA ASP A 277 17.07 -7.69 13.11
C ASP A 277 18.10 -8.06 12.03
N GLN A 278 17.67 -8.25 10.79
CA GLN A 278 18.57 -8.61 9.68
C GLN A 278 19.66 -7.56 9.43
N TYR A 279 19.43 -6.33 9.89
CA TYR A 279 20.37 -5.22 9.79
C TYR A 279 21.37 -5.17 10.95
N ARG A 280 21.35 -6.09 11.91
CA ARG A 280 22.34 -6.10 12.99
C ARG A 280 23.69 -6.53 12.45
N ILE A 281 24.67 -5.64 12.49
CA ILE A 281 26.04 -5.91 12.06
C ILE A 281 26.92 -6.04 13.29
N GLN A 282 27.65 -7.16 13.41
CA GLN A 282 28.43 -7.47 14.60
C GLN A 282 29.82 -6.84 14.56
N THR A 283 30.36 -6.58 13.36
CA THR A 283 31.71 -6.02 13.19
C THR A 283 31.77 -4.92 12.12
N SER A 284 32.75 -4.02 12.24
CA SER A 284 33.02 -3.00 11.22
C SER A 284 33.39 -3.61 9.86
N GLU A 285 34.02 -4.78 9.86
CA GLU A 285 34.39 -5.53 8.64
C GLU A 285 33.16 -6.05 7.90
N GLU A 286 32.15 -6.57 8.63
CA GLU A 286 30.86 -6.96 8.07
C GLU A 286 30.12 -5.75 7.47
N LEU A 287 30.18 -4.58 8.11
CA LEU A 287 29.56 -3.35 7.61
C LEU A 287 30.17 -2.89 6.28
N VAL A 288 31.50 -2.89 6.19
CA VAL A 288 32.19 -2.51 4.96
C VAL A 288 31.88 -3.51 3.85
N SER A 289 31.90 -4.82 4.15
CA SER A 289 31.66 -5.87 3.15
C SER A 289 30.22 -5.87 2.59
N SER A 290 29.23 -5.61 3.43
CA SER A 290 27.81 -5.55 3.04
C SER A 290 27.47 -4.29 2.25
N SER A 291 28.07 -3.15 2.62
CA SER A 291 27.89 -1.88 1.90
C SER A 291 28.52 -1.89 0.51
N SER A 292 29.67 -2.56 0.36
CA SER A 292 30.42 -2.65 -0.90
C SER A 292 29.76 -3.56 -1.95
N LYS A 293 28.88 -4.49 -1.52
CA LYS A 293 28.14 -5.37 -2.44
C LYS A 293 26.95 -4.69 -3.11
N LYS A 294 26.55 -3.51 -2.63
CA LYS A 294 25.38 -2.75 -3.09
C LYS A 294 25.73 -1.53 -3.95
N SER A 295 27.02 -1.27 -4.17
CA SER A 295 27.54 -0.15 -4.98
C SER A 295 27.84 -0.55 -6.43
#